data_AF-A0A0D0X495-F1
#
_entry.id   AF-A0A0D0X495-F1
#
_cell.length_a   1.000
_cell.length_b   1.000
_cell.length_c   1.000
_cell.angle_alpha   90.00
_cell.angle_beta   90.00
_cell.angle_gamma   90.00
#
_symmetry.space_group_name_H-M   'P 1'
#
loop_
_entity.id
_entity.type
_entity.pdbx_description
1 polymer ?
#
loop_
_entity_poly.entity_id
_entity_poly.type
_entity_poly.pdbx_seq_one_letter_code
_entity_poly.pdbx_strand_id
1 'polypeptide(L)'
;MTELWNWRIDGAPPVEVYPALAEALGRVVMPLAVADPARLPTYAVICDVWEAPGVFGTMVDCYGVPESLTELPCVAALARLLGRNCVLRDDTLDAGRHLLVAPDGTIRPVHFDVRETDDGEVLSNQRLCTVAHPGCRGWSRCHRSRWAPDSVFPALAAA
;
A
#
# COMPACT_ATOMS: atom_id res chain seq x y z
N MET A 1 12.92 -4.92 -14.98
CA MET A 1 12.14 -3.68 -14.71
C MET A 1 12.18 -3.50 -13.22
N THR A 2 12.67 -2.38 -12.74
CA THR A 2 12.63 -2.08 -11.30
C THR A 2 11.18 -1.88 -10.91
N GLU A 3 10.64 -2.76 -10.08
CA GLU A 3 9.25 -2.69 -9.64
C GLU A 3 9.03 -1.39 -8.84
N LEU A 4 7.96 -0.67 -9.17
CA LEU A 4 7.47 0.47 -8.39
C LEU A 4 6.41 -0.06 -7.44
N TRP A 5 6.63 0.13 -6.14
CA TRP A 5 5.61 -0.14 -5.13
C TRP A 5 4.90 1.17 -4.78
N ASN A 6 3.56 1.15 -4.81
CA ASN A 6 2.71 2.31 -4.55
C ASN A 6 1.67 1.98 -3.48
N TRP A 7 1.73 2.71 -2.37
CA TRP A 7 0.86 2.50 -1.22
C TRP A 7 0.21 3.80 -0.77
N ARG A 8 -0.89 3.67 -0.02
CA ARG A 8 -1.46 4.77 0.74
C ARG A 8 -1.59 4.43 2.21
N ILE A 9 -1.42 5.42 3.08
CA ILE A 9 -1.49 5.29 4.54
C ILE A 9 -2.61 6.18 5.05
N ASP A 10 -3.33 5.70 6.08
CA ASP A 10 -4.33 6.46 6.84
C ASP A 10 -3.69 7.57 7.69
N GLY A 11 -3.03 8.51 7.02
CA GLY A 11 -2.34 9.65 7.59
C GLY A 11 -1.03 9.30 8.28
N ALA A 12 0.06 9.87 7.79
CA ALA A 12 1.34 9.99 8.49
C ALA A 12 2.20 11.06 7.80
N PRO A 13 2.86 11.97 8.54
CA PRO A 13 3.77 12.93 7.93
C PRO A 13 5.05 12.22 7.44
N PRO A 14 5.73 12.74 6.41
CA PRO A 14 6.96 12.12 5.88
C PRO A 14 8.04 11.83 6.94
N VAL A 15 8.14 12.68 7.96
CA VAL A 15 9.09 12.53 9.08
C VAL A 15 8.86 11.25 9.90
N GLU A 16 7.64 10.72 9.91
CA GLU A 16 7.30 9.44 10.55
C GLU A 16 7.41 8.28 9.54
N VAL A 17 7.01 8.50 8.29
CA VAL A 17 6.99 7.46 7.25
C VAL A 17 8.39 6.98 6.90
N TYR A 18 9.34 7.88 6.62
CA TYR A 18 10.68 7.50 6.19
C TYR A 18 11.42 6.57 7.17
N PRO A 19 11.52 6.88 8.48
CA PRO A 19 12.18 5.97 9.42
C PRO A 19 11.44 4.65 9.60
N ALA A 20 10.11 4.67 9.67
CA ALA A 20 9.32 3.44 9.78
C ALA A 20 9.47 2.55 8.54
N LEU A 21 9.55 3.15 7.35
CA LEU A 21 9.79 2.44 6.10
C LEU A 21 11.21 1.86 6.03
N ALA A 22 12.22 2.61 6.47
CA ALA A 22 13.59 2.12 6.54
C ALA A 22 13.70 0.88 7.45
N GLU A 23 13.02 0.91 8.60
CA GLU A 23 12.93 -0.22 9.51
C GLU A 23 12.16 -1.40 8.89
N ALA A 24 10.99 -1.15 8.29
CA ALA A 24 10.17 -2.17 7.63
C ALA A 24 10.92 -2.89 6.50
N LEU A 25 11.75 -2.17 5.74
CA LEU A 25 12.56 -2.72 4.64
C LEU A 25 13.90 -3.30 5.12
N GLY A 26 14.32 -3.00 6.36
CA GLY A 26 15.65 -3.31 6.87
C GLY A 26 16.79 -2.65 6.07
N ARG A 27 16.52 -1.48 5.49
CA ARG A 27 17.42 -0.81 4.51
C ARG A 27 17.35 0.71 4.63
N VAL A 28 18.34 1.37 4.04
CA VAL A 28 18.34 2.82 3.90
C VAL A 28 17.22 3.22 2.93
N VAL A 29 16.37 4.14 3.37
CA VAL A 29 15.37 4.80 2.54
C VAL A 29 15.79 6.24 2.36
N MET A 30 15.88 6.67 1.09
CA MET A 30 16.25 8.03 0.72
C MET A 30 15.05 8.77 0.13
N PRO A 31 14.72 9.97 0.63
CA PRO A 31 13.69 10.80 0.01
C PRO A 31 14.07 11.15 -1.43
N LEU A 32 13.13 11.01 -2.37
CA LEU A 32 13.34 11.29 -3.79
C LEU A 32 13.85 12.73 -4.01
N ALA A 33 13.32 13.70 -3.26
CA ALA A 33 13.71 15.11 -3.34
C ALA A 33 15.19 15.40 -3.07
N VAL A 34 15.91 14.50 -2.39
CA VAL A 34 17.33 14.67 -2.04
C VAL A 34 18.22 13.56 -2.60
N ALA A 35 17.65 12.60 -3.35
CA ALA A 35 18.38 11.51 -3.93
C ALA A 35 19.23 11.99 -5.13
N ASP A 36 20.54 11.82 -5.03
CA ASP A 36 21.45 11.95 -6.18
C ASP A 36 21.70 10.56 -6.78
N PRO A 37 21.20 10.27 -8.00
CA PRO A 37 21.37 8.98 -8.65
C PRO A 37 22.83 8.51 -8.75
N ALA A 38 23.79 9.43 -8.81
CA ALA A 38 25.22 9.10 -8.90
C ALA A 38 25.84 8.72 -7.56
N ARG A 39 25.14 8.94 -6.44
CA ARG A 39 25.64 8.72 -5.07
C ARG A 39 24.76 7.77 -4.25
N LEU A 40 23.78 7.12 -4.87
CA LEU A 40 22.92 6.17 -4.20
C LEU A 40 23.72 4.97 -3.71
N PRO A 41 23.61 4.60 -2.42
CA PRO A 41 24.08 3.31 -1.95
C PRO A 41 23.46 2.18 -2.79
N THR A 42 24.22 1.13 -3.09
CA THR A 42 23.83 0.00 -3.96
C THR A 42 22.51 -0.69 -3.57
N TYR A 43 22.03 -0.46 -2.35
CA TYR A 43 20.83 -1.09 -1.80
C TYR A 43 19.87 -0.08 -1.14
N ALA A 44 20.03 1.21 -1.43
CA ALA A 44 19.08 2.21 -0.98
C ALA A 44 17.78 2.11 -1.77
N VAL A 45 16.66 2.22 -1.08
CA VAL A 45 15.36 2.42 -1.71
C VAL A 45 15.10 3.91 -1.79
N ILE A 46 14.79 4.41 -2.98
CA ILE A 46 14.35 5.79 -3.14
C ILE A 46 12.86 5.80 -2.87
N CYS A 47 12.40 6.74 -2.05
CA CYS A 47 11.00 6.83 -1.70
C CYS A 47 10.52 8.27 -1.88
N ASP A 48 9.35 8.44 -2.48
CA ASP A 48 8.62 9.70 -2.41
C ASP A 48 7.44 9.54 -1.44
N VAL A 49 7.21 10.56 -0.61
CA VAL A 49 6.10 10.60 0.37
C VAL A 49 5.43 11.95 0.24
N TRP A 50 4.16 11.93 -0.14
CA TRP A 50 3.40 13.13 -0.47
C TRP A 50 1.94 13.00 -0.01
N GLU A 51 1.23 14.12 0.02
CA GLU A 51 -0.16 14.18 0.47
C GLU A 51 -1.13 14.15 -0.72
N ALA A 52 -1.99 13.15 -0.76
CA ALA A 52 -3.08 13.00 -1.71
C ALA A 52 -4.43 13.38 -1.07
N PRO A 53 -5.39 13.84 -1.88
CA PRO A 53 -6.74 14.10 -1.41
C PRO A 53 -7.51 12.81 -1.09
N GLY A 54 -8.46 12.90 -0.15
CA GLY A 54 -9.36 11.82 0.22
C GLY A 54 -8.93 11.02 1.45
N VAL A 55 -9.51 9.84 1.63
CA VAL A 55 -9.06 8.91 2.70
C VAL A 55 -7.77 8.22 2.29
N PHE A 56 -6.96 7.82 3.28
CA PHE A 56 -5.59 7.35 3.05
C PHE A 56 -4.76 8.39 2.29
N GLY A 57 -4.69 9.60 2.85
CA GLY A 57 -4.11 10.77 2.18
C GLY A 57 -2.58 10.80 2.15
N THR A 58 -1.87 9.85 2.76
CA THR A 58 -0.40 9.80 2.65
C THR A 58 -0.01 8.77 1.59
N MET A 59 0.59 9.23 0.50
CA MET A 59 1.10 8.38 -0.58
C MET A 59 2.55 8.00 -0.34
N VAL A 60 2.91 6.78 -0.71
CA VAL A 60 4.28 6.26 -0.63
C VAL A 60 4.63 5.57 -1.94
N ASP A 61 5.62 6.10 -2.64
CA ASP A 61 6.16 5.54 -3.89
C ASP A 61 7.59 5.05 -3.67
N CYS A 62 7.82 3.74 -3.75
CA CYS A 62 9.15 3.15 -3.60
C CYS A 62 9.74 2.74 -4.94
N TYR A 63 10.95 3.21 -5.22
CA TYR A 63 11.74 2.91 -6.42
C TYR A 63 13.04 2.20 -6.05
N GLY A 64 13.54 1.36 -6.95
CA GLY A 64 14.80 0.66 -6.69
C GLY A 64 14.66 -0.51 -5.74
N VAL A 65 13.43 -1.00 -5.50
CA VAL A 65 13.19 -2.06 -4.53
C VAL A 65 13.87 -3.35 -4.99
N PRO A 66 14.74 -3.96 -4.15
CA PRO A 66 15.41 -5.21 -4.51
C PRO A 66 14.43 -6.37 -4.66
N GLU A 67 14.61 -7.21 -5.69
CA GLU A 67 13.75 -8.39 -5.98
C GLU A 67 13.66 -9.39 -4.82
N SER A 68 14.62 -9.38 -3.90
CA SER A 68 14.60 -10.20 -2.68
C SER A 68 13.53 -9.80 -1.67
N LEU A 69 12.97 -8.59 -1.77
CA LEU A 69 11.92 -8.10 -0.88
C LEU A 69 10.54 -8.37 -1.48
N THR A 70 9.58 -8.67 -0.61
CA THR A 70 8.18 -8.85 -1.01
C THR A 70 7.34 -7.71 -0.44
N GLU A 71 6.50 -7.11 -1.28
CA GLU A 71 5.73 -5.90 -0.94
C GLU A 71 4.84 -6.08 0.30
N LEU A 72 4.02 -7.14 0.32
CA LEU A 72 3.03 -7.36 1.37
C LEU A 72 3.61 -7.43 2.79
N PRO A 73 4.66 -8.23 3.07
CA PRO A 73 5.33 -8.19 4.38
C PRO A 73 5.86 -6.81 4.75
N CYS A 74 6.40 -6.05 3.80
CA CYS A 74 6.95 -4.71 4.04
C CYS A 74 5.83 -3.72 4.42
N VAL A 75 4.70 -3.75 3.71
CA VAL A 75 3.52 -2.92 4.03
C VAL A 75 2.94 -3.30 5.38
N ALA A 76 2.88 -4.58 5.72
CA ALA A 76 2.39 -5.03 7.03
C ALA A 76 3.29 -4.58 8.18
N ALA A 77 4.61 -4.64 8.00
CA ALA A 77 5.56 -4.10 8.97
C ALA A 77 5.41 -2.58 9.12
N LEU A 78 5.26 -1.85 8.01
CA LEU A 78 5.03 -0.40 8.01
C LEU A 78 3.73 -0.03 8.75
N ALA A 79 2.62 -0.71 8.43
CA ALA A 79 1.33 -0.50 9.09
C ALA A 79 1.43 -0.69 10.61
N ARG A 80 2.18 -1.73 11.04
CA ARG A 80 2.44 -1.99 12.46
C ARG A 80 3.28 -0.89 13.11
N LEU A 81 4.37 -0.47 12.47
CA LEU A 81 5.30 0.54 13.00
C LEU A 81 4.63 1.90 13.14
N LEU A 82 3.76 2.26 12.19
CA LEU A 82 3.02 3.52 12.23
C LEU A 82 1.76 3.43 13.11
N GLY A 83 1.26 2.23 13.40
CA GLY A 83 -0.04 2.04 14.04
C GLY A 83 -1.19 2.54 13.16
N ARG A 84 -1.02 2.52 11.84
CA ARG A 84 -1.97 3.02 10.83
C ARG A 84 -2.34 1.96 9.82
N ASN A 85 -3.55 2.04 9.28
CA ASN A 85 -3.93 1.22 8.15
C ASN A 85 -3.18 1.68 6.90
N CYS A 86 -2.75 0.72 6.09
CA CYS A 86 -2.22 0.94 4.75
C CYS A 86 -3.14 0.31 3.72
N VAL A 87 -3.19 0.88 2.52
CA VAL A 87 -3.84 0.27 1.36
C VAL A 87 -2.89 0.20 0.17
N LEU A 88 -3.03 -0.86 -0.60
CA LEU A 88 -2.36 -1.05 -1.87
C LEU A 88 -3.36 -1.58 -2.89
N ARG A 89 -3.11 -1.30 -4.17
CA ARG A 89 -3.93 -1.85 -5.25
C ARG A 89 -3.87 -3.36 -5.25
N ASP A 90 -5.00 -4.00 -5.58
CA ASP A 90 -5.04 -5.45 -5.72
C ASP A 90 -4.70 -5.91 -7.16
N ASP A 91 -4.66 -7.23 -7.36
CA ASP A 91 -4.29 -7.85 -8.64
C ASP A 91 -5.42 -8.03 -9.67
N THR A 92 -6.63 -7.56 -9.38
CA THR A 92 -7.83 -7.80 -10.20
C THR A 92 -8.03 -6.82 -11.35
N LEU A 93 -7.17 -5.81 -11.47
CA LEU A 93 -7.30 -4.68 -12.41
C LEU A 93 -8.57 -3.81 -12.18
N ASP A 94 -9.35 -4.08 -11.13
CA ASP A 94 -10.44 -3.21 -10.68
C ASP A 94 -9.83 -2.02 -9.93
N ALA A 95 -9.87 -0.82 -10.53
CA ALA A 95 -9.31 0.40 -9.94
C ALA A 95 -9.90 0.74 -8.56
N GLY A 96 -11.14 0.30 -8.28
CA GLY A 96 -11.76 0.51 -6.98
C GLY A 96 -11.34 -0.51 -5.94
N ARG A 97 -10.68 -1.60 -6.31
CA ARG A 97 -10.37 -2.72 -5.41
C ARG A 97 -8.95 -2.65 -4.87
N HIS A 98 -8.84 -2.72 -3.56
CA HIS A 98 -7.59 -2.58 -2.83
C HIS A 98 -7.48 -3.67 -1.75
N LEU A 99 -6.27 -3.85 -1.24
CA LEU A 99 -6.02 -4.59 -0.02
C LEU A 99 -5.83 -3.60 1.13
N LEU A 100 -6.60 -3.77 2.19
CA LEU A 100 -6.42 -3.08 3.46
C LEU A 100 -5.49 -3.92 4.33
N VAL A 101 -4.39 -3.32 4.76
CA VAL A 101 -3.41 -3.91 5.67
C VAL A 101 -3.51 -3.15 7.00
N ALA A 102 -3.98 -3.83 8.03
CA ALA A 102 -4.16 -3.24 9.35
C ALA A 102 -2.90 -3.41 10.22
N PRO A 103 -2.70 -2.57 11.26
CA PRO A 103 -1.57 -2.66 12.18
C PRO A 103 -1.45 -3.99 12.92
N ASP A 104 -2.55 -4.71 13.08
CA ASP A 104 -2.59 -6.06 13.68
C ASP A 104 -2.07 -7.15 12.72
N GLY A 105 -1.64 -6.76 11.52
CA GLY A 105 -1.17 -7.66 10.48
C GLY A 105 -2.28 -8.33 9.69
N THR A 106 -3.55 -7.95 9.87
CA THR A 106 -4.63 -8.50 9.04
C THR A 106 -4.66 -7.84 7.67
N ILE A 107 -4.82 -8.65 6.63
CA ILE A 107 -5.04 -8.22 5.25
C ILE A 107 -6.46 -8.61 4.84
N ARG A 108 -7.20 -7.65 4.28
CA ARG A 108 -8.56 -7.85 3.78
C ARG A 108 -8.77 -7.11 2.46
N PRO A 109 -9.47 -7.69 1.48
CA PRO A 109 -9.87 -6.94 0.29
C PRO A 109 -10.98 -5.91 0.64
N VAL A 110 -10.85 -4.70 0.10
CA VAL A 110 -11.78 -3.59 0.26
C VAL A 110 -12.05 -2.92 -1.07
N HIS A 111 -13.15 -2.16 -1.14
CA HIS A 111 -13.49 -1.31 -2.26
C HIS A 111 -13.57 0.14 -1.83
N PHE A 112 -13.14 1.04 -2.72
CA PHE A 112 -13.31 2.47 -2.63
C PHE A 112 -14.13 2.97 -3.82
N ASP A 113 -14.83 4.09 -3.62
CA ASP A 113 -15.22 4.94 -4.72
C ASP A 113 -13.99 5.77 -5.11
N VAL A 114 -13.58 5.66 -6.37
CA VAL A 114 -12.40 6.33 -6.93
C VAL A 114 -12.86 7.45 -7.84
N ARG A 115 -12.34 8.66 -7.62
CA ARG A 115 -12.56 9.81 -8.48
C ARG A 115 -11.23 10.40 -8.89
N GLU A 116 -10.98 10.41 -10.20
CA GLU A 116 -9.82 11.08 -10.79
C GLU A 116 -9.98 12.60 -10.67
N THR A 117 -8.89 13.28 -10.31
CA THR A 117 -8.79 14.74 -10.23
C THR A 117 -7.46 15.20 -10.78
N ASP A 118 -7.31 16.51 -11.00
CA ASP A 118 -6.03 17.10 -11.43
C ASP A 118 -4.92 16.91 -10.37
N ASP A 119 -5.31 16.70 -9.10
CA ASP A 119 -4.42 16.44 -7.96
C ASP A 119 -4.25 14.92 -7.68
N GLY A 120 -4.75 14.07 -8.58
CA GLY A 120 -4.69 12.61 -8.48
C GLY A 120 -5.99 11.92 -8.03
N GLU A 121 -5.90 10.61 -7.82
CA GLU A 121 -7.04 9.77 -7.42
C GLU A 121 -7.49 10.08 -5.98
N VAL A 122 -8.77 10.41 -5.83
CA VAL A 122 -9.44 10.56 -4.54
C VAL A 122 -10.13 9.25 -4.17
N LEU A 123 -9.70 8.63 -3.07
CA LEU A 123 -10.40 7.49 -2.48
C LEU A 123 -11.46 7.97 -1.50
N SER A 124 -12.62 7.31 -1.53
CA SER A 124 -13.74 7.59 -0.61
C SER A 124 -14.59 6.34 -0.37
N ASN A 125 -15.49 6.40 0.60
CA ASN A 125 -16.50 5.36 0.89
C ASN A 125 -15.93 3.94 0.95
N GLN A 126 -14.92 3.73 1.82
CA GLN A 126 -14.35 2.41 2.04
C GLN A 126 -15.42 1.39 2.43
N ARG A 127 -15.43 0.24 1.75
CA ARG A 127 -16.34 -0.88 2.01
C ARG A 127 -15.56 -2.19 1.99
N LEU A 128 -15.90 -3.12 2.89
CA LEU A 128 -15.33 -4.47 2.82
C LEU A 128 -15.76 -5.17 1.53
N CYS A 129 -14.85 -5.90 0.90
CA CYS A 129 -15.18 -6.78 -0.21
C CYS A 129 -15.83 -8.05 0.33
N THR A 130 -17.14 -8.20 0.14
CA THR A 130 -17.95 -9.29 0.72
C THR A 130 -18.84 -9.94 -0.34
N VAL A 131 -19.15 -11.23 -0.20
CA VAL A 131 -20.10 -11.91 -1.10
C VAL A 131 -21.53 -11.40 -0.94
N ALA A 132 -21.85 -10.68 0.14
CA ALA A 132 -23.14 -10.04 0.33
C ALA A 132 -23.35 -8.89 -0.68
N HIS A 133 -22.28 -8.17 -1.05
CA HIS A 133 -22.37 -7.06 -1.98
C HIS A 133 -22.57 -7.55 -3.43
N PRO A 134 -23.64 -7.13 -4.15
CA PRO A 134 -23.92 -7.58 -5.51
C PRO A 134 -22.74 -7.35 -6.49
N GLY A 135 -22.03 -6.22 -6.35
CA GLY A 135 -20.87 -5.89 -7.18
C GLY A 135 -19.73 -6.92 -7.07
N CYS A 136 -19.49 -7.45 -5.87
CA CYS A 136 -18.41 -8.41 -5.62
C CYS A 136 -18.73 -9.81 -6.15
N ARG A 137 -20.01 -10.16 -6.30
CA ARG A 137 -20.45 -11.46 -6.84
C ARG A 137 -20.30 -11.56 -8.35
N GLY A 138 -20.56 -10.47 -9.08
CA GLY A 138 -20.70 -10.53 -10.54
C GLY A 138 -19.82 -9.57 -11.32
N TRP A 139 -19.66 -8.32 -10.87
CA TRP A 139 -19.10 -7.24 -11.69
C TRP A 139 -17.57 -7.13 -11.59
N SER A 140 -17.06 -7.09 -10.36
CA SER A 140 -15.64 -6.86 -10.07
C SER A 140 -14.74 -8.10 -10.22
N ARG A 141 -15.29 -9.26 -10.65
CA ARG A 141 -14.58 -10.56 -10.69
C ARG A 141 -13.79 -10.91 -9.41
N CYS A 142 -14.18 -10.36 -8.25
CA CYS A 142 -13.45 -10.51 -6.98
C CYS A 142 -13.20 -11.98 -6.60
N HIS A 143 -14.13 -12.87 -6.96
CA HIS A 143 -14.02 -14.32 -6.72
C HIS A 143 -12.84 -14.99 -7.45
N ARG A 144 -12.22 -14.33 -8.43
CA ARG A 144 -11.05 -14.83 -9.17
C ARG A 144 -9.72 -14.36 -8.59
N SER A 145 -9.74 -13.39 -7.68
CA SER A 145 -8.54 -12.97 -6.98
C SER A 145 -8.11 -14.03 -5.97
N ARG A 146 -6.81 -14.11 -5.73
CA ARG A 146 -6.28 -14.86 -4.56
C ARG A 146 -6.80 -14.30 -3.24
N TRP A 147 -7.20 -13.03 -3.22
CA TRP A 147 -7.85 -12.36 -2.10
C TRP A 147 -9.36 -12.42 -2.29
N ALA A 148 -9.98 -13.59 -2.08
CA ALA A 148 -11.41 -13.75 -2.26
C ALA A 148 -12.22 -12.80 -1.34
N PRO A 149 -13.47 -12.43 -1.69
CA PRO A 149 -14.34 -11.69 -0.78
C PRO A 149 -14.44 -12.38 0.59
N ASP A 150 -14.61 -11.59 1.66
CA ASP A 150 -14.69 -12.04 3.06
C ASP A 150 -13.42 -12.69 3.62
N SER A 151 -12.35 -12.77 2.82
CA SER A 151 -11.07 -13.32 3.29
C SER A 151 -10.40 -12.39 4.31
N VAL A 152 -9.75 -13.02 5.29
CA VAL A 152 -8.89 -12.39 6.28
C VAL A 152 -7.62 -13.20 6.34
N PHE A 153 -6.51 -12.58 5.95
CA PHE A 153 -5.22 -13.24 5.96
C PHE A 153 -4.32 -12.58 7.00
N PRO A 154 -3.66 -13.36 7.86
CA PRO A 154 -2.62 -12.82 8.71
C PRO A 154 -1.33 -12.64 7.88
N ALA A 155 -0.96 -11.39 7.61
CA ALA A 155 0.32 -11.03 7.00
C ALA A 155 1.51 -11.32 7.92
N LEU A 156 1.27 -11.26 9.23
CA LEU A 156 2.29 -11.39 10.28
C LEU A 156 2.17 -12.69 11.08
N ALA A 157 1.42 -13.69 10.59
CA ALA A 157 1.47 -15.02 11.21
C ALA A 157 2.84 -15.67 10.90
N ALA A 158 3.72 -15.61 11.89
CA ALA A 158 5.08 -16.16 11.94
C ALA A 158 6.17 -15.34 11.21
N ALA A 159 6.75 -14.39 11.97
CA ALA A 159 8.17 -14.05 11.88
C ALA A 159 8.73 -14.00 13.31
#